data_AF-A0A821KBT1-F1
#
_entry.id   AF-A0A821KBT1-F1
#
_cell.length_a   1.000
_cell.length_b   1.000
_cell.length_c   1.000
_cell.angle_alpha   90.00
_cell.angle_beta   90.00
_cell.angle_gamma   90.00
#
_symmetry.space_group_name_H-M   'P 1'
#
loop_
_entity.id
_entity.type
_entity.pdbx_description
1 polymer ?
#
loop_
_entity_poly.entity_id
_entity_poly.type
_entity_poly.pdbx_seq_one_letter_code
_entity_poly.pdbx_strand_id
1 'polypeptide(L)'
;MFLQKTLTTYEDWPKAMVTKQTYSECAFILRGTDRGRPAWHCILVPASQIADLNAHPQNTTADITKFGSIIQYLNNRDQIILTSGWGIDPPRMIQEWIEEHYSAAIDRNIDFVYKNDDIRLCTMQRAIPQQKIGVYFNYLTQHRFHYIKLTDNLPSSLARRAGLKDYDRIISFNGVNVESDTHDQLVHRFHTERHLPVQMLACSPATYAHYKENNKLFHNDLPIIQRLKPVYATTSK
;
A
#
# COMPACT_ATOMS: atom_id res chain seq x y z
N MET A 1 3.97 3.27 -20.28
CA MET A 1 3.38 2.98 -18.96
C MET A 1 2.09 3.75 -18.95
N PHE A 2 0.99 3.02 -19.06
CA PHE A 2 -0.33 3.62 -19.19
C PHE A 2 -1.02 3.75 -17.83
N LEU A 3 -0.70 2.86 -16.89
CA LEU A 3 -1.34 2.80 -15.58
C LEU A 3 -0.38 2.11 -14.58
N GLN A 4 -0.25 2.68 -13.39
CA GLN A 4 0.43 2.10 -12.23
C GLN A 4 -0.59 2.00 -11.10
N LYS A 5 -0.74 0.84 -10.46
CA LYS A 5 -1.58 0.67 -9.28
C LYS A 5 -0.92 -0.21 -8.24
N THR A 6 -1.10 0.12 -6.97
CA THR A 6 -0.54 -0.67 -5.88
C THR A 6 -1.51 -1.76 -5.44
N LEU A 7 -0.94 -2.95 -5.23
CA LEU A 7 -1.63 -4.09 -4.67
C LEU A 7 -2.01 -3.81 -3.20
N THR A 8 -3.29 -3.62 -2.97
CA THR A 8 -3.93 -4.02 -1.72
C THR A 8 -4.82 -5.19 -2.02
N THR A 9 -4.34 -6.41 -1.77
CA THR A 9 -5.23 -7.57 -1.82
C THR A 9 -6.26 -7.43 -0.68
N TYR A 10 -7.54 -7.31 -1.03
CA TYR A 10 -8.62 -7.67 -0.10
C TYR A 10 -8.61 -9.20 0.03
N GLU A 11 -8.74 -9.72 1.25
CA GLU A 11 -8.58 -11.15 1.57
C GLU A 11 -9.63 -12.07 0.88
N ASP A 12 -10.62 -11.52 0.18
CA ASP A 12 -11.83 -12.26 -0.18
C ASP A 12 -12.07 -12.58 -1.67
N TRP A 13 -11.19 -12.33 -2.67
CA TRP A 13 -11.37 -12.90 -4.04
C TRP A 13 -10.29 -12.49 -5.08
N PRO A 14 -10.21 -13.19 -6.24
CA PRO A 14 -9.57 -14.48 -6.43
C PRO A 14 -8.03 -14.38 -6.36
N LYS A 15 -7.40 -15.43 -5.84
CA LYS A 15 -5.94 -15.61 -5.86
C LYS A 15 -5.47 -15.55 -7.32
N ALA A 16 -4.80 -14.46 -7.72
CA ALA A 16 -3.91 -14.54 -8.86
C ALA A 16 -2.95 -15.72 -8.57
N MET A 17 -3.00 -16.77 -9.38
CA MET A 17 -2.26 -18.03 -9.20
C MET A 17 -0.72 -17.88 -9.26
N VAL A 18 -0.24 -16.65 -9.34
CA VAL A 18 1.15 -16.24 -9.38
C VAL A 18 1.18 -15.06 -8.42
N THR A 19 1.46 -15.20 -7.13
CA THR A 19 2.81 -15.35 -6.60
C THR A 19 2.78 -15.86 -5.16
N LYS A 20 3.74 -16.70 -4.78
CA LYS A 20 4.04 -17.06 -3.38
C LYS A 20 4.94 -16.00 -2.71
N GLN A 21 4.91 -14.74 -3.16
CA GLN A 21 5.87 -13.70 -2.74
C GLN A 21 5.17 -12.38 -2.37
N THR A 22 5.01 -12.19 -1.06
CA THR A 22 5.23 -10.94 -0.29
C THR A 22 4.94 -9.59 -0.98
N TYR A 23 3.70 -9.10 -0.87
CA TYR A 23 3.18 -7.71 -0.70
C TYR A 23 3.98 -6.48 -1.16
N SER A 24 4.77 -6.61 -2.22
CA SER A 24 5.64 -5.56 -2.73
C SER A 24 5.53 -5.42 -4.24
N GLU A 25 4.51 -6.01 -4.85
CA GLU A 25 4.32 -5.94 -6.30
C GLU A 25 3.34 -4.79 -6.63
N CYS A 26 3.59 -4.10 -7.74
CA CYS A 26 2.67 -3.14 -8.34
C CYS A 26 2.15 -3.73 -9.65
N ALA A 27 0.88 -3.50 -9.95
CA ALA A 27 0.31 -3.85 -11.23
C ALA A 27 0.57 -2.72 -12.23
N PHE A 28 1.19 -3.05 -13.34
CA PHE A 28 1.43 -2.12 -14.45
C PHE A 28 0.78 -2.63 -15.73
N ILE A 29 0.22 -1.70 -16.52
CA ILE A 29 -0.11 -1.97 -17.92
C ILE A 29 1.05 -1.50 -18.79
N LEU A 30 1.75 -2.46 -19.41
CA LEU A 30 2.92 -2.22 -20.25
C LEU A 30 2.73 -2.77 -21.66
N ARG A 31 3.42 -2.15 -22.60
CA ARG A 31 3.56 -2.64 -23.97
C ARG A 31 4.71 -3.65 -24.02
N GLY A 32 4.44 -4.86 -24.50
CA GLY A 32 5.41 -5.93 -24.67
C GLY A 32 5.17 -6.69 -25.97
N THR A 33 5.53 -7.97 -25.98
CA THR A 33 5.33 -8.87 -27.13
C THR A 33 4.54 -10.11 -26.74
N ASP A 34 3.52 -10.43 -27.52
CA ASP A 34 2.83 -11.72 -27.49
C ASP A 34 2.99 -12.39 -28.85
N ARG A 35 3.47 -13.63 -28.89
CA ARG A 35 3.74 -14.39 -30.13
C ARG A 35 4.49 -13.58 -31.21
N GLY A 36 5.47 -12.79 -30.78
CA GLY A 36 6.30 -11.95 -31.66
C GLY A 36 5.61 -10.70 -32.22
N ARG A 37 4.41 -10.33 -31.71
CA ARG A 37 3.68 -9.13 -32.10
C ARG A 37 3.49 -8.19 -30.91
N PRO A 38 3.42 -6.86 -31.14
CA PRO A 38 3.21 -5.90 -30.05
C PRO A 38 1.86 -6.09 -29.36
N ALA A 39 1.86 -6.27 -28.04
CA ALA A 39 0.64 -6.46 -27.25
C ALA A 39 0.73 -5.75 -25.90
N TRP A 40 -0.43 -5.44 -25.33
CA TRP A 40 -0.58 -4.93 -23.98
C TRP A 40 -0.65 -6.07 -22.97
N HIS A 41 0.09 -5.95 -21.87
CA HIS A 41 0.06 -6.93 -20.78
C HIS A 41 -0.13 -6.23 -19.45
N CYS A 42 -0.83 -6.90 -18.54
CA CYS A 42 -0.78 -6.57 -17.12
C CYS A 42 0.36 -7.37 -16.49
N ILE A 43 1.26 -6.68 -15.80
CA ILE A 43 2.43 -7.28 -15.16
C ILE A 43 2.46 -6.92 -13.68
N LEU A 44 2.72 -7.92 -12.84
CA LEU A 44 3.08 -7.72 -11.44
C LEU A 44 4.59 -7.52 -11.36
N VAL A 45 4.98 -6.33 -10.92
CA VAL A 45 6.37 -5.89 -10.87
C VAL A 45 6.76 -5.75 -9.41
N PRO A 46 7.73 -6.53 -8.91
CA PRO A 46 8.27 -6.36 -7.57
C PRO A 46 8.83 -4.96 -7.36
N ALA A 47 8.72 -4.45 -6.15
CA ALA A 47 9.22 -3.16 -5.71
C ALA A 47 10.65 -2.87 -6.16
N SER A 48 11.52 -3.88 -6.05
CA SER A 48 12.93 -3.80 -6.43
C SER A 48 13.14 -3.52 -7.93
N GLN A 49 12.17 -3.89 -8.78
CA GLN A 49 12.21 -3.72 -10.23
C GLN A 49 11.53 -2.42 -10.71
N ILE A 50 10.83 -1.69 -9.84
CA ILE A 50 10.06 -0.48 -10.23
C ILE A 50 10.98 0.62 -10.74
N ALA A 51 12.15 0.82 -10.13
CA ALA A 51 13.11 1.82 -10.57
C ALA A 51 13.64 1.53 -11.98
N ASP A 52 14.02 0.27 -12.22
CA ASP A 52 14.49 -0.20 -13.52
C ASP A 52 13.40 -0.14 -14.59
N LEU A 53 12.15 -0.45 -14.21
CA LEU A 53 11.00 -0.31 -15.08
C LEU A 53 10.73 1.15 -15.46
N ASN A 54 10.79 2.07 -14.51
CA ASN A 54 10.56 3.51 -14.75
C ASN A 54 11.66 4.12 -15.63
N ALA A 55 12.89 3.61 -15.54
CA ALA A 55 13.99 4.00 -16.42
C ALA A 55 13.87 3.37 -17.83
N HIS A 56 13.00 2.38 -18.02
CA HIS A 56 12.83 1.69 -19.31
C HIS A 56 12.02 2.54 -20.31
N PRO A 57 12.44 2.60 -21.60
CA PRO A 57 11.69 3.34 -22.60
C PRO A 57 10.26 2.83 -22.76
N GLN A 58 9.30 3.75 -22.67
CA GLN A 58 7.88 3.43 -22.57
C GLN A 58 7.25 2.85 -23.85
N ASN A 59 7.95 2.95 -24.99
CA ASN A 59 7.48 2.57 -26.33
C ASN A 59 8.25 1.39 -26.95
N THR A 60 9.03 0.66 -26.17
CA THR A 60 9.75 -0.52 -26.68
C THR A 60 8.91 -1.78 -26.54
N THR A 61 8.85 -2.60 -27.59
CA THR A 61 8.31 -3.96 -27.57
C THR A 61 9.33 -4.94 -26.98
N ALA A 62 9.98 -4.54 -25.89
CA ALA A 62 11.00 -5.34 -25.24
C ALA A 62 10.36 -6.46 -24.42
N ASP A 63 11.17 -7.46 -24.05
CA ASP A 63 10.74 -8.46 -23.08
C ASP A 63 10.49 -7.79 -21.73
N ILE A 64 9.21 -7.64 -21.41
CA ILE A 64 8.74 -7.03 -20.15
C ILE A 64 8.80 -8.02 -18.99
N THR A 65 8.92 -9.33 -19.25
CA THR A 65 8.93 -10.36 -18.19
C THR A 65 10.19 -10.29 -17.32
N LYS A 66 11.24 -9.62 -17.80
CA LYS A 66 12.43 -9.30 -17.00
C LYS A 66 12.12 -8.43 -15.77
N PHE A 67 11.04 -7.64 -15.80
CA PHE A 67 10.64 -6.77 -14.70
C PHE A 67 9.67 -7.45 -13.73
N GLY A 68 9.03 -8.55 -14.12
CA GLY A 68 7.94 -9.11 -13.33
C GLY A 68 7.15 -10.21 -14.04
N SER A 69 6.08 -10.65 -13.39
CA SER A 69 5.25 -11.75 -13.87
C SER A 69 4.01 -11.24 -14.59
N ILE A 70 3.75 -11.74 -15.81
CA ILE A 70 2.51 -11.43 -16.53
C ILE A 70 1.33 -12.05 -15.77
N ILE A 71 0.31 -11.23 -15.52
CA ILE A 71 -0.93 -11.70 -14.92
C ILE A 71 -1.71 -12.49 -15.95
N GLN A 72 -2.00 -13.74 -15.63
CA GLN A 72 -2.93 -14.57 -16.38
C GLN A 72 -4.30 -14.48 -15.71
N TYR A 73 -5.29 -14.08 -16.49
CA TYR A 73 -6.65 -13.87 -15.99
C TYR A 73 -7.39 -15.19 -16.10
N LEU A 74 -7.93 -15.68 -14.99
CA LEU A 74 -8.72 -16.91 -14.97
C LEU A 74 -10.21 -16.57 -14.87
N ASN A 75 -11.08 -17.31 -15.56
CA ASN A 75 -12.52 -17.27 -15.28
C ASN A 75 -12.86 -18.04 -14.00
N ASN A 76 -14.14 -18.06 -13.62
CA ASN A 76 -14.67 -18.79 -12.46
C ASN A 76 -14.50 -20.32 -12.53
N ARG A 77 -13.86 -20.85 -13.58
CA ARG A 77 -13.51 -22.26 -13.79
C ARG A 77 -12.00 -22.46 -13.94
N ASP A 78 -11.19 -21.51 -13.48
CA ASP A 78 -9.73 -21.53 -13.57
C ASP A 78 -9.18 -21.62 -15.01
N GLN A 79 -9.93 -21.14 -16.02
CA GLN A 79 -9.47 -21.09 -17.41
C GLN A 79 -8.94 -19.72 -17.77
N ILE A 80 -7.78 -19.67 -18.44
CA ILE A 80 -7.17 -18.43 -18.89
C ILE A 80 -8.07 -17.72 -19.91
N ILE A 81 -8.62 -16.57 -19.55
CA ILE A 81 -9.50 -15.75 -20.40
C ILE A 81 -8.78 -14.56 -21.03
N LEU A 82 -7.71 -14.06 -20.41
CA LEU A 82 -6.86 -13.00 -20.96
C LEU A 82 -5.41 -13.23 -20.54
N THR A 83 -4.48 -12.84 -21.40
CA THR A 83 -3.03 -12.81 -21.12
C THR A 83 -2.38 -11.56 -21.72
N SER A 84 -2.99 -11.04 -22.78
CA SER A 84 -2.50 -9.96 -23.61
C SER A 84 -3.66 -9.28 -24.36
N GLY A 85 -3.42 -8.06 -24.84
CA GLY A 85 -4.40 -7.25 -25.56
C GLY A 85 -3.80 -6.57 -26.80
N TRP A 86 -4.47 -6.69 -27.95
CA TRP A 86 -4.03 -6.03 -29.19
C TRP A 86 -4.63 -4.61 -29.30
N GLY A 87 -3.97 -3.75 -30.08
CA GLY A 87 -4.46 -2.40 -30.37
C GLY A 87 -3.46 -1.30 -30.06
N ILE A 88 -3.85 -0.06 -30.33
CA ILE A 88 -3.07 1.14 -29.99
C ILE A 88 -3.11 1.36 -28.49
N ASP A 89 -4.30 1.35 -27.90
CA ASP A 89 -4.53 1.50 -26.46
C ASP A 89 -4.76 0.17 -25.75
N PRO A 90 -4.53 0.09 -24.43
CA PRO A 90 -4.85 -1.11 -23.66
C PRO A 90 -6.35 -1.43 -23.77
N PRO A 91 -6.74 -2.71 -23.96
CA PRO A 91 -8.15 -3.08 -23.98
C PRO A 91 -8.86 -2.62 -22.71
N ARG A 92 -10.05 -2.03 -22.88
CA ARG A 92 -10.87 -1.51 -21.78
C ARG A 92 -11.07 -2.53 -20.65
N MET A 93 -11.32 -3.78 -20.99
CA MET A 93 -11.50 -4.89 -20.03
C MET A 93 -10.28 -5.11 -19.12
N ILE A 94 -9.05 -4.88 -19.62
CA ILE A 94 -7.83 -4.97 -18.81
C ILE A 94 -7.76 -3.79 -17.82
N GLN A 95 -8.17 -2.60 -18.26
CA GLN A 95 -8.19 -1.39 -17.43
C GLN A 95 -9.23 -1.49 -16.32
N GLU A 96 -10.47 -1.87 -16.66
CA GLU A 96 -11.58 -2.05 -15.71
C GLU A 96 -11.25 -3.13 -14.67
N TRP A 97 -10.65 -4.25 -15.09
CA TRP A 97 -10.25 -5.28 -14.15
C TRP A 97 -9.18 -4.79 -13.16
N ILE A 98 -8.18 -4.04 -13.63
CA ILE A 98 -7.17 -3.41 -12.76
C ILE A 98 -7.81 -2.38 -11.83
N GLU A 99 -8.87 -1.69 -12.25
CA GLU A 99 -9.69 -0.82 -11.41
C GLU A 99 -10.49 -1.56 -10.34
N GLU A 100 -11.08 -2.68 -10.69
CA GLU A 100 -11.87 -3.50 -9.77
C GLU A 100 -11.00 -4.24 -8.76
N HIS A 101 -9.83 -4.72 -9.18
CA HIS A 101 -8.99 -5.63 -8.39
C HIS A 101 -7.82 -4.91 -7.71
N TYR A 102 -7.41 -3.75 -8.23
CA TYR A 102 -6.30 -2.98 -7.68
C TYR A 102 -6.71 -1.53 -7.37
N SER A 103 -6.34 -1.08 -6.18
CA SER A 103 -6.68 0.26 -5.72
C SER A 103 -6.07 1.32 -6.64
N ALA A 104 -6.87 2.29 -7.09
CA ALA A 104 -6.47 3.35 -8.03
C ALA A 104 -5.43 4.34 -7.49
N ALA A 105 -4.97 4.16 -6.26
CA ALA A 105 -3.98 5.03 -5.67
C ALA A 105 -2.59 4.67 -6.20
N ILE A 106 -2.10 5.46 -7.17
CA ILE A 106 -0.68 5.81 -7.19
C ILE A 106 -0.46 6.66 -5.93
N ASP A 107 -0.43 6.01 -4.78
CA ASP A 107 -0.10 6.70 -3.55
C ASP A 107 1.42 6.91 -3.53
N ARG A 108 1.79 8.19 -3.44
CA ARG A 108 3.18 8.64 -3.44
C ARG A 108 3.93 8.21 -2.17
N ASN A 109 3.23 7.64 -1.18
CA ASN A 109 3.82 7.09 0.04
C ASN A 109 4.11 5.57 -0.04
N ILE A 110 3.93 4.99 -1.21
CA ILE A 110 4.35 3.62 -1.52
C ILE A 110 5.71 3.66 -2.24
N ASP A 111 6.57 4.59 -1.83
CA ASP A 111 7.98 4.53 -2.20
C ASP A 111 8.53 3.26 -1.54
N PHE A 112 8.68 2.19 -2.32
CA PHE A 112 9.27 0.94 -1.85
C PHE A 112 10.80 0.99 -1.80
N VAL A 113 11.39 2.09 -2.27
CA VAL A 113 12.83 2.33 -2.22
C VAL A 113 13.13 3.15 -0.98
N TYR A 114 13.86 2.55 -0.04
CA TYR A 114 14.34 3.27 1.13
C TYR A 114 15.35 4.34 0.70
N LYS A 115 14.99 5.61 0.84
CA LYS A 115 15.87 6.76 0.58
C LYS A 115 16.35 7.39 1.88
N ASN A 116 15.46 7.48 2.87
CA ASN A 116 15.70 8.13 4.14
C ASN A 116 14.68 7.66 5.19
N ASP A 117 15.04 7.84 6.47
CA ASP A 117 14.14 7.60 7.60
C ASP A 117 12.92 8.52 7.52
N ASP A 118 11.74 7.92 7.47
CA ASP A 118 10.46 8.63 7.43
C ASP A 118 9.55 8.29 8.63
N ILE A 119 10.16 7.94 9.77
CA ILE A 119 9.46 7.60 11.00
C ILE A 119 8.79 8.85 11.57
N ARG A 120 7.47 8.79 11.74
CA ARG A 120 6.61 9.91 12.18
C ARG A 120 5.89 9.54 13.47
N LEU A 121 5.88 10.47 14.42
CA LEU A 121 4.94 10.43 15.55
C LEU A 121 3.76 11.35 15.23
N CYS A 122 2.64 10.75 14.87
CA CYS A 122 1.41 11.43 14.52
C CYS A 122 0.50 11.52 15.74
N THR A 123 0.18 12.73 16.19
CA THR A 123 -0.69 12.97 17.36
C THR A 123 -1.98 13.67 16.94
N MET A 124 -3.12 13.15 17.37
CA MET A 124 -4.41 13.74 17.08
C MET A 124 -5.43 13.63 18.21
N GLN A 125 -6.24 14.66 18.39
CA GLN A 125 -7.28 14.73 19.41
C GLN A 125 -8.66 14.74 18.77
N ARG A 126 -9.51 13.79 19.18
CA ARG A 126 -10.93 13.77 18.81
C ARG A 126 -11.67 14.89 19.57
N ALA A 127 -12.68 15.46 18.94
CA ALA A 127 -13.61 16.39 19.60
C ALA A 127 -14.54 15.63 20.55
N ILE A 128 -14.97 14.43 20.15
CA ILE A 128 -15.76 13.51 20.96
C ILE A 128 -15.22 12.07 20.81
N PRO A 129 -15.32 11.20 21.83
CA PRO A 129 -14.74 9.85 21.79
C PRO A 129 -15.19 8.99 20.59
N GLN A 130 -16.42 9.18 20.11
CA GLN A 130 -17.00 8.40 19.00
C GLN A 130 -16.60 8.93 17.61
N GLN A 131 -15.91 10.07 17.53
CA GLN A 131 -15.53 10.65 16.25
C GLN A 131 -14.58 9.73 15.48
N LYS A 132 -14.94 9.43 14.23
CA LYS A 132 -14.06 8.74 13.29
C LYS A 132 -12.86 9.62 12.96
N ILE A 133 -11.66 9.05 12.99
CA ILE A 133 -10.42 9.76 12.64
C ILE A 133 -10.05 9.66 11.16
N GLY A 134 -10.76 8.79 10.41
CA GLY A 134 -10.56 8.58 8.98
C GLY A 134 -9.46 7.58 8.62
N VAL A 135 -9.37 6.48 9.38
CA VAL A 135 -8.45 5.36 9.15
C VAL A 135 -9.18 4.03 9.14
N TYR A 136 -8.68 3.10 8.34
CA TYR A 136 -8.89 1.67 8.44
C TYR A 136 -7.60 1.03 8.92
N PHE A 137 -7.67 0.27 10.01
CA PHE A 137 -6.58 -0.61 10.43
C PHE A 137 -6.67 -1.89 9.63
N ASN A 138 -5.55 -2.36 9.13
CA ASN A 138 -5.44 -3.64 8.43
C ASN A 138 -4.26 -4.41 9.01
N TYR A 139 -4.31 -5.74 8.91
CA TYR A 139 -3.25 -6.61 9.40
C TYR A 139 -2.78 -7.55 8.29
N LEU A 140 -1.47 -7.71 8.19
CA LEU A 140 -0.86 -8.52 7.15
C LEU A 140 -0.35 -9.83 7.72
N THR A 141 -1.13 -10.90 7.58
CA THR A 141 -0.86 -12.17 8.27
C THR A 141 0.50 -12.78 7.93
N GLN A 142 0.93 -12.75 6.65
CA GLN A 142 2.20 -13.38 6.26
C GLN A 142 3.44 -12.67 6.84
N HIS A 143 3.38 -11.34 7.00
CA HIS A 143 4.50 -10.53 7.50
C HIS A 143 4.31 -10.03 8.92
N ARG A 144 3.15 -10.31 9.52
CA ARG A 144 2.81 -10.01 10.91
C ARG A 144 3.01 -8.54 11.27
N PHE A 145 2.37 -7.64 10.52
CA PHE A 145 2.37 -6.22 10.86
C PHE A 145 1.02 -5.56 10.58
N HIS A 146 0.78 -4.43 11.24
CA HIS A 146 -0.38 -3.57 10.99
C HIS A 146 -0.04 -2.46 10.02
N TYR A 147 -1.03 -2.08 9.20
CA TYR A 147 -0.93 -0.91 8.34
C TYR A 147 -2.24 -0.13 8.26
N ILE A 148 -2.11 1.14 7.89
CA ILE A 148 -3.24 2.06 7.80
C ILE A 148 -3.64 2.27 6.35
N LYS A 149 -4.94 2.30 6.09
CA LYS A 149 -5.50 2.93 4.89
C LYS A 149 -6.36 4.12 5.31
N LEU A 150 -6.06 5.30 4.80
CA LEU A 150 -6.85 6.50 5.01
C LEU A 150 -8.16 6.37 4.23
N THR A 151 -9.21 7.00 4.74
CA THR A 151 -10.50 7.02 4.04
C THR A 151 -10.44 8.00 2.86
N ASP A 152 -10.65 7.50 1.63
CA ASP A 152 -10.60 8.29 0.40
C ASP A 152 -11.62 9.44 0.37
N ASN A 153 -12.75 9.27 1.06
CA ASN A 153 -13.85 10.24 1.08
C ASN A 153 -13.65 11.43 2.04
N LEU A 154 -12.51 11.53 2.74
CA LEU A 154 -12.20 12.68 3.60
C LEU A 154 -10.79 13.24 3.33
N PRO A 155 -10.63 14.12 2.32
CA PRO A 155 -9.39 14.89 2.10
C PRO A 155 -8.91 15.65 3.35
N SER A 156 -9.83 15.99 4.27
CA SER A 156 -9.60 16.72 5.52
C SER A 156 -9.63 15.84 6.78
N SER A 157 -9.47 14.52 6.65
CA SER A 157 -9.54 13.62 7.80
C SER A 157 -8.50 13.97 8.87
N LEU A 158 -8.86 13.72 10.13
CA LEU A 158 -8.01 14.04 11.27
C LEU A 158 -6.66 13.30 11.19
N ALA A 159 -6.69 12.04 10.76
CA ALA A 159 -5.50 11.23 10.54
C ALA A 159 -4.57 11.79 9.47
N ARG A 160 -5.10 12.19 8.30
CA ARG A 160 -4.31 12.78 7.22
C ARG A 160 -3.65 14.08 7.66
N ARG A 161 -4.39 14.93 8.37
CA ARG A 161 -3.86 16.16 8.97
C ARG A 161 -2.78 15.91 10.02
N ALA A 162 -2.87 14.81 10.76
CA ALA A 162 -1.87 14.41 11.75
C ALA A 162 -0.55 13.93 11.11
N GLY A 163 -0.54 13.76 9.78
CA GLY A 163 0.60 13.31 9.00
C GLY A 163 0.68 11.80 8.82
N LEU A 164 -0.37 11.06 9.18
CA LEU A 164 -0.52 9.68 8.73
C LEU A 164 -0.74 9.68 7.22
N LYS A 165 -0.16 8.68 6.58
CA LYS A 165 -0.27 8.46 5.15
C LYS A 165 -0.84 7.07 4.90
N ASP A 166 -1.33 6.89 3.69
CA ASP A 166 -1.76 5.57 3.23
C ASP A 166 -0.59 4.58 3.30
N TYR A 167 -0.92 3.35 3.70
CA TYR A 167 -0.03 2.20 3.85
C TYR A 167 1.07 2.29 4.91
N ASP A 168 1.07 3.36 5.72
CA ASP A 168 1.96 3.49 6.86
C ASP A 168 1.88 2.24 7.77
N ARG A 169 3.04 1.72 8.16
CA ARG A 169 3.18 0.62 9.12
C ARG A 169 3.08 1.16 10.54
N ILE A 170 2.26 0.54 11.37
CA ILE A 170 2.07 0.99 12.76
C ILE A 170 3.07 0.27 13.64
N ILE A 171 3.91 1.05 14.30
CA ILE A 171 4.93 0.56 15.23
C ILE A 171 4.39 0.62 16.66
N SER A 172 3.84 1.77 17.05
CA SER A 172 3.30 1.97 18.39
C SER A 172 1.97 2.71 18.36
N PHE A 173 1.11 2.41 19.33
CA PHE A 173 -0.13 3.12 19.60
C PHE A 173 -0.11 3.61 21.06
N ASN A 174 -0.29 4.91 21.26
CA ASN A 174 -0.24 5.57 22.56
C ASN A 174 0.99 5.17 23.40
N GLY A 175 2.15 5.10 22.74
CA GLY A 175 3.45 4.79 23.37
C GLY A 175 3.73 3.29 23.56
N VAL A 176 2.75 2.41 23.34
CA VAL A 176 2.94 0.95 23.44
C VAL A 176 3.30 0.39 22.06
N ASN A 177 4.39 -0.38 21.95
CA ASN A 177 4.70 -1.09 20.69
C ASN A 177 3.59 -2.13 20.41
N VAL A 178 3.07 -2.12 19.18
CA VAL A 178 1.94 -2.97 18.74
C VAL A 178 2.33 -3.89 17.59
N GLU A 179 3.62 -4.03 17.28
CA GLU A 179 4.07 -4.86 16.16
C GLU A 179 3.72 -6.35 16.34
N SER A 180 3.69 -6.81 17.60
CA SER A 180 3.30 -8.17 17.95
C SER A 180 1.80 -8.36 18.17
N ASP A 181 1.02 -7.28 18.21
CA ASP A 181 -0.42 -7.34 18.50
C ASP A 181 -1.16 -8.03 17.34
N THR A 182 -2.22 -8.76 17.65
CA THR A 182 -3.20 -9.19 16.64
C THR A 182 -4.06 -8.00 16.18
N HIS A 183 -4.77 -8.17 15.07
CA HIS A 183 -5.69 -7.15 14.58
C HIS A 183 -6.70 -6.74 15.66
N ASP A 184 -7.31 -7.73 16.32
CA ASP A 184 -8.30 -7.51 17.36
C ASP A 184 -7.71 -6.79 18.58
N GLN A 185 -6.47 -7.09 18.97
CA GLN A 185 -5.80 -6.42 20.08
C GLN A 185 -5.59 -4.92 19.80
N LEU A 186 -5.12 -4.58 18.59
CA LEU A 186 -4.94 -3.19 18.18
C LEU A 186 -6.27 -2.45 18.10
N VAL A 187 -7.30 -3.05 17.49
CA VAL A 187 -8.64 -2.44 17.38
C VAL A 187 -9.28 -2.27 18.75
N HIS A 188 -9.14 -3.26 19.63
CA HIS A 188 -9.61 -3.19 21.01
C HIS A 188 -8.97 -1.99 21.73
N ARG A 189 -7.63 -1.86 21.68
CA ARG A 189 -6.90 -0.73 22.25
C ARG A 189 -7.40 0.61 21.71
N PHE A 190 -7.55 0.71 20.39
CA PHE A 190 -8.06 1.90 19.74
C PHE A 190 -9.47 2.29 20.22
N HIS A 191 -10.28 1.32 20.64
CA HIS A 191 -11.63 1.54 21.14
C HIS A 191 -11.72 1.81 22.64
N THR A 192 -10.89 1.17 23.46
CA THR A 192 -10.86 1.40 24.92
C THR A 192 -10.25 2.76 25.27
N GLU A 193 -9.26 3.21 24.49
CA GLU A 193 -8.52 4.44 24.73
C GLU A 193 -9.14 5.66 24.00
N ARG A 194 -10.43 5.61 23.66
CA ARG A 194 -11.11 6.69 22.90
C ARG A 194 -11.14 8.06 23.61
N HIS A 195 -10.97 8.06 24.93
CA HIS A 195 -10.92 9.26 25.77
C HIS A 195 -9.55 9.97 25.75
N LEU A 196 -8.50 9.28 25.29
CA LEU A 196 -7.15 9.82 25.18
C LEU A 196 -6.92 10.45 23.79
N PRO A 197 -5.93 11.35 23.67
CA PRO A 197 -5.33 11.66 22.39
C PRO A 197 -4.85 10.37 21.72
N VAL A 198 -4.98 10.31 20.40
CA VAL A 198 -4.45 9.20 19.60
C VAL A 198 -3.04 9.57 19.17
N GLN A 199 -2.06 8.78 19.58
CA GLN A 199 -0.67 8.86 19.15
C GLN A 199 -0.29 7.59 18.42
N MET A 200 0.27 7.73 17.23
CA MET A 200 0.77 6.60 16.45
C MET A 200 2.19 6.89 16.00
N LEU A 201 3.11 5.97 16.31
CA LEU A 201 4.40 5.92 15.65
C LEU A 201 4.26 5.07 14.40
N ALA A 202 4.53 5.67 13.24
CA ALA A 202 4.35 5.01 11.96
C ALA A 202 5.45 5.39 10.96
N CYS A 203 5.65 4.56 9.93
CA CYS A 203 6.62 4.82 8.87
C CYS A 203 6.14 4.20 7.54
N SER A 204 6.79 4.60 6.43
CA SER A 204 6.52 3.97 5.13
C SER A 204 6.87 2.48 5.14
N PRO A 205 6.30 1.71 4.19
CA PRO A 205 6.70 0.32 3.96
C PRO A 205 8.22 0.15 3.76
N ALA A 206 8.89 1.06 3.04
CA ALA A 206 10.33 0.96 2.77
C ALA A 206 11.19 1.14 4.03
N THR A 207 10.89 2.15 4.86
CA THR A 207 11.59 2.33 6.14
C THR A 207 11.37 1.12 7.04
N TYR A 208 10.14 0.60 7.11
CA TYR A 208 9.87 -0.61 7.89
C TYR A 208 10.71 -1.80 7.42
N ALA A 209 10.72 -2.08 6.12
CA ALA A 209 11.52 -3.16 5.54
C ALA A 209 13.01 -2.98 5.83
N HIS A 210 13.56 -1.78 5.59
CA HIS A 210 14.96 -1.47 5.87
C HIS A 210 15.33 -1.75 7.33
N TYR A 211 14.46 -1.39 8.29
CA TYR A 211 14.74 -1.64 9.71
C TYR A 211 14.74 -3.13 10.04
N LYS A 212 13.76 -3.88 9.52
CA LYS A 212 13.67 -5.33 9.76
C LYS A 212 14.83 -6.09 9.14
N GLU A 213 15.18 -5.80 7.90
CA GLU A 213 16.30 -6.45 7.20
C GLU A 213 17.65 -6.19 7.89
N ASN A 214 17.82 -5.00 8.48
CA ASN A 214 19.05 -4.60 9.15
C ASN A 214 19.01 -4.83 10.68
N ASN A 215 18.03 -5.58 11.19
CA ASN A 215 17.83 -5.85 12.62
C ASN A 215 17.83 -4.60 13.51
N LYS A 216 17.35 -3.47 12.99
CA LYS A 216 17.16 -2.22 13.74
C LYS A 216 15.83 -2.27 14.49
N LEU A 217 15.84 -1.77 15.72
CA LEU A 217 14.64 -1.70 16.55
C LEU A 217 13.96 -0.34 16.40
N PHE A 218 12.64 -0.36 16.34
CA PHE A 218 11.86 0.85 16.54
C PHE A 218 11.59 1.06 18.03
N HIS A 219 11.83 2.27 18.52
CA HIS A 219 11.39 2.70 19.85
C HIS A 219 10.99 4.17 19.82
N ASN A 220 10.10 4.59 20.72
CA ASN A 220 9.50 5.93 20.71
C ASN A 220 10.51 7.08 20.96
N ASP A 221 11.71 6.76 21.41
CA ASP A 221 12.78 7.70 21.77
C ASP A 221 13.87 7.85 20.71
N LEU A 222 13.70 7.24 19.53
CA LEU A 222 14.63 7.43 18.42
C LEU A 222 14.73 8.92 18.08
N PRO A 223 15.95 9.51 18.04
CA PRO A 223 16.13 10.95 17.81
C PRO A 223 15.70 11.40 16.41
N ILE A 224 15.70 10.45 15.47
CA ILE A 224 15.28 10.63 14.07
C ILE A 224 13.76 10.71 13.89
N ILE A 225 12.96 10.44 14.93
CA ILE A 225 11.50 10.50 14.83
C ILE A 225 11.04 11.92 14.52
N GLN A 226 10.30 12.05 13.42
CA GLN A 226 9.63 13.27 13.04
C GLN A 226 8.40 13.46 13.92
N ARG A 227 8.54 14.26 14.99
CA ARG A 227 7.44 14.59 15.91
C ARG A 227 6.58 15.67 15.30
N LEU A 228 5.46 15.28 14.70
CA LEU A 228 4.58 16.19 13.98
C LEU A 228 3.72 16.99 14.97
N LYS A 229 3.34 18.22 14.58
CA LYS A 229 2.49 19.07 15.41
C LYS A 229 1.15 18.37 15.67
N PRO A 230 0.69 18.26 16.93
CA PRO A 230 -0.62 17.68 17.23
C PRO A 230 -1.75 18.37 16.48
N VAL A 231 -2.72 17.59 16.01
CA VAL A 231 -3.90 18.12 15.34
C VAL A 231 -5.17 17.86 16.14
N TYR A 232 -6.06 18.85 16.15
CA TYR A 232 -7.32 18.78 16.88
C TYR A 232 -8.48 18.74 15.91
N ALA A 233 -9.45 17.89 16.17
CA ALA A 233 -10.70 17.91 15.44
C ALA A 233 -11.40 19.27 15.65
N THR A 234 -11.80 19.90 14.55
CA THR A 234 -12.70 21.05 14.60
C THR A 234 -14.11 20.50 14.70
N THR A 235 -14.88 20.91 15.71
CA THR A 235 -16.33 20.72 15.69
C THR A 235 -16.86 21.48 14.49
N SER A 236 -17.50 20.78 13.55
CA SER A 236 -18.34 21.44 12.56
C SER A 236 -19.39 22.25 13.33
N LYS A 237 -19.34 23.58 13.17
CA LYS A 237 -20.42 24.47 13.60
C LYS A 237 -21.70 24.11 12.88
#